data_AF-A0AAD4TID5-F1
#
_entry.id   AF-A0AAD4TID5-F1
#
_cell.length_a   1.000
_cell.length_b   1.000
_cell.length_c   1.000
_cell.angle_alpha   90.00
_cell.angle_beta   90.00
_cell.angle_gamma   90.00
#
_symmetry.space_group_name_H-M   'P 1'
#
loop_
_entity.id
_entity.type
_entity.pdbx_description
1 polymer ?
#
loop_
_entity_poly.entity_id
_entity_poly.type
_entity_poly.pdbx_seq_one_letter_code
_entity_poly.pdbx_strand_id
1 'polypeptide(L)'
;MKFHVIDASLTEFYLTNEDILHYNLAVNISVRNSNKITQILYDNIRSKPSCYGNDLGFVSLPSFRQGTKNTTLLYPVFQGQTAIKLQGSHLRDFNKDQRDGSYSIYVHIYFSLQLKHARLASGGRSIKTDIRVKCGLLRLNLLDSSSSSNKSSEIGNLFNTKKCKVYGTEQI
;
A
#
# COMPACT_ATOMS: atom_id res chain seq x y z
N MET A 1 -10.56 3.84 -12.48
CA MET A 1 -9.31 4.24 -11.80
C MET A 1 -8.33 3.08 -11.87
N LYS A 2 -7.03 3.33 -11.89
CA LYS A 2 -6.01 2.28 -11.83
C LYS A 2 -5.06 2.57 -10.68
N PHE A 3 -4.68 1.53 -9.95
CA PHE A 3 -3.80 1.61 -8.79
C PHE A 3 -2.67 0.62 -8.99
N HIS A 4 -1.44 1.07 -8.79
CA HIS A 4 -0.26 0.22 -8.86
C HIS A 4 0.70 0.53 -7.73
N VAL A 5 1.24 -0.50 -7.09
CA VAL A 5 2.47 -0.37 -6.33
C VAL A 5 3.60 -0.29 -7.34
N ILE A 6 4.30 0.83 -7.38
CA ILE A 6 5.39 1.08 -8.33
C ILE A 6 6.75 0.85 -7.71
N ASP A 7 6.83 0.89 -6.37
CA ASP A 7 8.03 0.59 -5.61
C ASP A 7 7.65 0.26 -4.16
N ALA A 8 8.50 -0.49 -3.45
CA ALA A 8 8.36 -0.77 -2.03
C ALA A 8 9.70 -1.21 -1.43
N SER A 9 9.96 -0.80 -0.18
CA SER A 9 11.17 -1.15 0.56
C SER A 9 10.84 -1.54 1.99
N LEU A 10 11.65 -2.45 2.54
CA LEU A 10 11.54 -2.95 3.90
C LEU A 10 12.92 -2.84 4.56
N THR A 11 13.07 -1.97 5.55
CA THR A 11 14.37 -1.70 6.20
C THR A 11 14.45 -2.21 7.62
N GLU A 12 13.33 -2.58 8.20
CA GLU A 12 13.23 -3.20 9.52
C GLU A 12 12.09 -4.21 9.49
N PHE A 13 12.35 -5.43 9.94
CA PHE A 13 11.34 -6.47 10.09
C PHE A 13 11.84 -7.61 11.00
N TYR A 14 11.52 -7.56 12.30
CA TYR A 14 11.91 -8.61 13.24
C TYR A 14 10.88 -8.77 14.36
N LEU A 15 10.78 -9.97 14.91
CA LEU A 15 9.87 -10.33 16.00
C LEU A 15 10.67 -10.52 17.29
N THR A 16 10.27 -9.87 18.38
CA THR A 16 10.89 -10.08 19.70
C THR A 16 10.34 -11.34 20.39
N ASN A 17 10.98 -11.75 21.49
CA ASN A 17 10.52 -12.88 22.30
C ASN A 17 9.16 -12.62 22.97
N GLU A 18 8.78 -11.36 23.11
CA GLU A 18 7.50 -10.90 23.66
C GLU A 18 6.40 -10.77 22.60
N ASP A 19 6.58 -11.41 21.43
CA ASP A 19 5.60 -11.40 20.33
C ASP A 19 5.34 -9.99 19.76
N ILE A 20 6.34 -9.10 19.81
CA ILE A 20 6.26 -7.74 19.25
C ILE A 20 7.01 -7.69 17.91
N LEU A 21 6.29 -7.47 16.81
CA LEU A 21 6.88 -7.27 15.49
C LEU A 21 7.24 -5.80 15.30
N HIS A 22 8.53 -5.52 15.08
CA HIS A 22 9.05 -4.23 14.65
C HIS A 22 9.15 -4.18 13.13
N TYR A 23 8.77 -3.06 12.53
CA TYR A 23 8.80 -2.91 11.09
C TYR A 23 8.99 -1.45 10.63
N ASN A 24 9.65 -1.32 9.48
CA ASN A 24 9.75 -0.09 8.70
C ASN A 24 9.57 -0.42 7.21
N LEU A 25 8.37 -0.16 6.71
CA LEU A 25 7.93 -0.45 5.36
C LEU A 25 7.56 0.85 4.64
N ALA A 26 8.17 1.12 3.48
CA ALA A 26 7.75 2.19 2.59
C ALA A 26 7.13 1.59 1.32
N VAL A 27 6.05 2.19 0.83
CA VAL A 27 5.37 1.75 -0.40
C VAL A 27 5.05 2.96 -1.26
N ASN A 28 5.37 2.90 -2.54
CA ASN A 28 5.07 3.95 -3.51
C ASN A 28 3.92 3.49 -4.40
N ILE A 29 2.86 4.29 -4.47
CA ILE A 29 1.60 3.89 -5.10
C ILE A 29 1.18 4.93 -6.13
N SER A 30 1.02 4.50 -7.37
CA SER A 30 0.47 5.33 -8.44
C SER A 30 -1.04 5.18 -8.51
N VAL A 31 -1.76 6.29 -8.31
CA VAL A 31 -3.21 6.41 -8.48
C VAL A 31 -3.52 7.14 -9.79
N ARG A 32 -4.18 6.45 -10.72
CA ARG A 32 -4.55 7.01 -12.03
C ARG A 32 -6.06 7.15 -12.17
N ASN A 33 -6.52 8.38 -12.37
CA ASN A 33 -7.81 8.64 -12.99
C ASN A 33 -7.67 8.52 -14.53
N SER A 34 -8.15 7.44 -15.11
CA SER A 34 -8.19 7.27 -16.58
C SER A 34 -9.46 7.82 -17.22
N ASN A 35 -10.41 8.32 -16.42
CA ASN A 35 -11.67 8.87 -16.93
C ASN A 35 -11.41 10.24 -17.59
N LYS A 36 -12.06 10.48 -18.74
CA LYS A 36 -11.91 11.72 -19.53
C LYS A 36 -12.87 12.84 -19.12
N ILE A 37 -13.82 12.56 -18.24
CA ILE A 37 -14.97 13.43 -17.95
C ILE A 37 -15.18 13.62 -16.45
N THR A 38 -14.89 12.63 -15.62
CA THR A 38 -15.11 12.69 -14.17
C THR A 38 -13.87 13.18 -13.42
N GLN A 39 -14.06 14.20 -12.59
CA GLN A 39 -13.12 14.60 -11.54
C GLN A 39 -13.41 13.80 -10.27
N ILE A 40 -12.35 13.43 -9.54
CA ILE A 40 -12.44 12.60 -8.34
C ILE A 40 -11.76 13.33 -7.19
N LEU A 41 -12.47 13.51 -6.08
CA LEU A 41 -11.87 13.84 -4.79
C LEU A 41 -11.66 12.53 -4.03
N TYR A 42 -10.42 12.27 -3.64
CA TYR A 42 -10.02 11.17 -2.77
C TYR A 42 -9.86 11.73 -1.36
N ASP A 43 -10.61 11.18 -0.41
CA ASP A 43 -10.69 11.65 0.97
C ASP A 43 -10.66 10.47 1.95
N ASN A 44 -10.45 10.76 3.24
CA ASN A 44 -10.38 9.75 4.31
C ASN A 44 -9.51 8.54 3.95
N ILE A 45 -8.33 8.81 3.41
CA ILE A 45 -7.47 7.80 2.80
C ILE A 45 -6.71 7.07 3.92
N ARG A 46 -6.94 5.77 4.06
CA ARG A 46 -6.26 4.93 5.05
C ARG A 46 -5.56 3.78 4.35
N SER A 47 -4.24 3.71 4.49
CA SER A 47 -3.45 2.58 4.01
C SER A 47 -3.12 1.67 5.19
N LYS A 48 -3.30 0.36 5.01
CA LYS A 48 -3.23 -0.65 6.07
C LYS A 48 -2.45 -1.87 5.56
N PRO A 49 -1.24 -2.13 6.07
CA PRO A 49 -0.52 -3.36 5.77
C PRO A 49 -0.99 -4.50 6.67
N SER A 50 -0.76 -5.73 6.23
CA SER A 50 -0.95 -6.92 7.05
C SER A 50 0.04 -8.02 6.64
N CYS A 51 0.42 -8.87 7.59
CA CYS A 51 1.31 -10.00 7.36
C CYS A 51 0.93 -11.15 8.30
N TYR A 52 1.08 -12.39 7.82
CA TYR A 52 0.86 -13.60 8.64
C TYR A 52 -0.48 -13.60 9.40
N GLY A 53 -1.55 -13.16 8.75
CA GLY A 53 -2.90 -13.07 9.33
C GLY A 53 -3.14 -11.93 10.32
N ASN A 54 -2.15 -11.06 10.55
CA ASN A 54 -2.24 -9.95 11.48
C ASN A 54 -2.16 -8.60 10.75
N ASP A 55 -2.98 -7.65 11.19
CA ASP A 55 -2.94 -6.28 10.69
C ASP A 55 -1.82 -5.50 11.38
N LEU A 56 -1.12 -4.67 10.62
CA LEU A 56 -0.14 -3.72 11.13
C LEU A 56 -0.78 -2.34 11.37
N GLY A 57 0.01 -1.41 11.90
CA GLY A 57 -0.36 -0.01 12.03
C GLY A 57 -0.75 0.59 10.68
N PHE A 58 -1.89 1.28 10.64
CA PHE A 58 -2.33 1.99 9.44
C PHE A 58 -1.78 3.42 9.43
N VAL A 59 -1.70 4.01 8.24
CA VAL A 59 -1.42 5.44 8.09
C VAL A 59 -2.54 6.14 7.34
N SER A 60 -2.85 7.35 7.78
CA SER A 60 -3.74 8.26 7.08
C SER A 60 -2.94 9.08 6.06
N LEU A 61 -3.45 9.20 4.85
CA LEU A 61 -2.83 9.96 3.77
C LEU A 61 -3.64 11.23 3.48
N PRO A 62 -2.99 12.32 3.02
CA PRO A 62 -3.68 13.56 2.71
C PRO A 62 -4.67 13.37 1.56
N SER A 63 -5.83 14.01 1.67
CA SER A 63 -6.85 14.04 0.63
C SER A 63 -6.34 14.78 -0.60
N PHE A 64 -6.74 14.33 -1.79
CA PHE A 64 -6.30 14.94 -3.05
C PHE A 64 -7.38 14.88 -4.12
N ARG A 65 -7.29 15.80 -5.08
CA ARG A 65 -8.24 15.91 -6.19
C ARG A 65 -7.55 15.57 -7.49
N GLN A 66 -8.11 14.63 -8.24
CA GLN A 66 -7.69 14.35 -9.61
C GLN A 66 -8.71 14.88 -10.59
N GLY A 67 -8.25 15.79 -11.46
CA GLY A 67 -8.93 16.10 -12.71
C GLY A 67 -8.97 14.89 -13.65
N THR A 68 -9.43 15.11 -14.88
CA THR A 68 -9.49 14.05 -15.88
C THR A 68 -8.09 13.63 -16.31
N LYS A 69 -7.90 12.34 -16.61
CA LYS A 69 -6.62 11.76 -17.07
C LYS A 69 -5.40 12.02 -16.16
N ASN A 70 -5.56 12.34 -14.89
CA ASN A 70 -4.47 12.70 -13.98
C ASN A 70 -3.88 11.48 -13.22
N THR A 71 -2.60 11.54 -12.87
CA THR A 71 -1.89 10.57 -12.01
C THR A 71 -1.36 11.28 -10.77
N THR A 72 -1.54 10.68 -9.59
CA THR A 72 -0.99 11.14 -8.32
C THR A 72 -0.22 10.00 -7.68
N LEU A 73 0.91 10.32 -7.06
CA LEU A 73 1.74 9.36 -6.32
C LEU A 73 1.47 9.50 -4.83
N LEU A 74 1.34 8.37 -4.15
CA LEU A 74 1.21 8.27 -2.70
C LEU A 74 2.43 7.54 -2.15
N TYR A 75 2.91 7.98 -1.00
CA TYR A 75 4.12 7.49 -0.35
C TYR A 75 3.86 7.10 1.11
N PRO A 76 2.95 6.16 1.40
CA PRO A 76 2.78 5.67 2.77
C PRO A 76 4.05 5.01 3.31
N VAL A 77 4.44 5.44 4.50
CA VAL A 77 5.52 4.85 5.31
C VAL A 77 4.91 4.29 6.59
N PHE A 78 5.16 3.03 6.87
CA PHE A 78 4.68 2.31 8.05
C PHE A 78 5.88 1.99 8.93
N GLN A 79 6.09 2.80 9.95
CA GLN A 79 7.13 2.57 10.93
C GLN A 79 6.47 2.39 12.30
N GLY A 80 6.81 1.30 12.97
CA GLY A 80 6.31 1.04 14.31
C GLY A 80 6.43 -0.41 14.73
N GLN A 81 5.64 -0.74 15.75
CA GLN A 81 5.61 -2.07 16.33
C GLN A 81 4.17 -2.55 16.52
N THR A 82 3.94 -3.86 16.46
CA THR A 82 2.62 -4.45 16.64
C THR A 82 2.75 -5.80 17.34
N ALA A 83 1.96 -6.01 18.39
CA ALA A 83 1.86 -7.30 19.05
C ALA A 83 1.20 -8.30 18.09
N ILE A 84 1.92 -9.37 17.74
CA ILE A 84 1.43 -10.42 16.85
C ILE A 84 1.69 -11.79 17.47
N LYS A 85 0.66 -12.62 17.54
CA LYS A 85 0.82 -14.00 18.01
C LYS A 85 0.85 -14.94 16.82
N LEU A 86 2.04 -15.43 16.48
CA LEU A 86 2.21 -16.36 15.37
C LEU A 86 1.97 -17.81 15.81
N GLN A 87 1.10 -18.53 15.11
CA GLN A 87 0.78 -19.92 15.38
C GLN A 87 0.59 -20.70 14.07
N GLY A 88 0.72 -22.03 14.14
CA GLY A 88 0.44 -22.92 13.02
C GLY A 88 1.19 -22.55 11.75
N SER A 89 0.46 -22.37 10.64
CA SER A 89 1.05 -22.00 9.34
C SER A 89 1.75 -20.64 9.37
N HIS A 90 1.20 -19.66 10.08
CA HIS A 90 1.77 -18.31 10.14
C HIS A 90 3.16 -18.29 10.78
N LEU A 91 3.37 -19.06 11.86
CA LEU A 91 4.69 -19.20 12.49
C LEU A 91 5.69 -19.89 11.57
N ARG A 92 5.26 -20.97 10.90
CA ARG A 92 6.11 -21.70 9.94
C ARG A 92 6.53 -20.81 8.76
N ASP A 93 5.58 -20.06 8.21
CA ASP A 93 5.81 -19.18 7.06
C ASP A 93 6.72 -18.01 7.46
N PHE A 94 6.53 -17.42 8.65
CA PHE A 94 7.43 -16.39 9.20
C PHE A 94 8.85 -16.91 9.39
N ASN A 95 9.03 -18.09 10.00
CA ASN A 95 10.35 -18.67 10.22
C ASN A 95 11.07 -18.97 8.90
N LYS A 96 10.32 -19.34 7.86
CA LYS A 96 10.87 -19.51 6.50
C LYS A 96 11.30 -18.17 5.92
N ASP A 97 10.42 -17.18 5.96
CA ASP A 97 10.66 -15.83 5.45
C ASP A 97 11.84 -15.14 6.15
N GLN A 98 11.99 -15.34 7.46
CA GLN A 98 13.12 -14.86 8.25
C GLN A 98 14.44 -15.50 7.81
N ARG A 99 14.48 -16.81 7.56
CA ARG A 99 15.68 -17.47 7.02
C ARG A 99 16.01 -17.00 5.62
N ASP A 100 14.99 -16.74 4.81
CA ASP A 100 15.13 -16.30 3.42
C ASP A 100 15.45 -14.78 3.33
N GLY A 101 15.40 -14.03 4.45
CA GLY A 101 15.59 -12.57 4.48
C GLY A 101 14.54 -11.81 3.66
N SER A 102 13.40 -12.44 3.40
CA SER A 102 12.40 -11.98 2.45
C SER A 102 11.02 -12.24 3.03
N TYR A 103 10.15 -11.22 3.03
CA TYR A 103 8.92 -11.22 3.81
C TYR A 103 7.70 -10.97 2.94
N SER A 104 6.60 -11.61 3.34
CA SER A 104 5.31 -11.61 2.66
C SER A 104 4.35 -10.60 3.31
N ILE A 105 4.10 -9.46 2.65
CA ILE A 105 3.29 -8.36 3.21
C ILE A 105 2.15 -7.98 2.25
N TYR A 106 0.92 -7.89 2.75
CA TYR A 106 -0.23 -7.38 2.01
C TYR A 106 -0.42 -5.88 2.28
N VAL A 107 -0.85 -5.14 1.26
CA VAL A 107 -1.22 -3.73 1.41
C VAL A 107 -2.65 -3.51 0.92
N HIS A 108 -3.46 -2.92 1.81
CA HIS A 108 -4.81 -2.50 1.55
C HIS A 108 -4.92 -0.98 1.66
N ILE A 109 -5.70 -0.35 0.80
CA ILE A 109 -5.99 1.09 0.89
C ILE A 109 -7.50 1.29 0.84
N TYR A 110 -8.00 2.12 1.73
CA TYR A 110 -9.40 2.51 1.81
C TYR A 110 -9.51 3.98 1.42
N PHE A 111 -10.47 4.30 0.55
CA PHE A 111 -10.73 5.67 0.12
C PHE A 111 -12.21 5.96 0.26
N SER A 112 -12.52 7.18 0.68
CA SER A 112 -13.82 7.82 0.43
C SER A 112 -13.71 8.71 -0.80
N LEU A 113 -14.52 8.43 -1.82
CA LEU A 113 -14.49 9.13 -3.08
C LEU A 113 -15.67 10.08 -3.21
N GLN A 114 -15.44 11.25 -3.81
CA GLN A 114 -16.49 12.09 -4.36
C GLN A 114 -16.26 12.27 -5.86
N LEU A 115 -17.17 11.71 -6.66
CA LEU A 115 -17.13 11.74 -8.11
C LEU A 115 -17.99 12.90 -8.62
N LYS A 116 -17.37 13.82 -9.36
CA LYS A 116 -18.05 14.97 -9.97
C LYS A 116 -17.84 14.97 -11.48
N HIS A 117 -18.92 15.09 -12.23
CA HIS A 117 -18.86 15.18 -13.68
C HIS A 117 -18.37 16.58 -14.11
N ALA A 118 -17.27 16.67 -14.86
CA ALA A 118 -16.64 17.95 -15.18
C ALA A 118 -17.49 18.87 -16.08
N ARG A 119 -18.46 18.31 -16.81
CA ARG A 119 -19.34 19.07 -17.73
C ARG A 119 -20.60 19.63 -17.10
N LEU A 120 -20.91 19.24 -15.86
CA LEU A 120 -22.03 19.83 -15.14
C LEU A 120 -21.48 21.06 -14.40
N ALA A 121 -21.98 22.25 -14.75
CA ALA A 121 -21.64 23.52 -14.08
C ALA A 121 -21.79 23.39 -12.54
N SER A 122 -21.18 24.32 -11.80
CA SER A 122 -21.21 24.41 -10.33
C SER A 122 -22.64 24.25 -9.78
N GLY A 123 -23.02 23.01 -9.47
CA GLY A 123 -24.41 22.60 -9.20
C GLY A 123 -24.69 21.13 -9.53
N GLY A 124 -23.84 20.46 -10.31
CA GLY A 124 -23.95 19.02 -10.58
C GLY A 124 -23.84 18.15 -9.32
N ARG A 125 -24.74 17.17 -9.17
CA ARG A 125 -24.74 16.16 -8.09
C ARG A 125 -23.41 15.43 -8.05
N SER A 126 -22.77 15.40 -6.88
CA SER A 126 -21.56 14.61 -6.63
C SER A 126 -21.96 13.25 -6.04
N ILE A 127 -21.41 12.17 -6.59
CA ILE A 127 -21.66 10.82 -6.08
C ILE A 127 -20.58 10.50 -5.06
N LYS A 128 -20.98 10.18 -3.83
CA LYS A 128 -20.07 9.71 -2.79
C LYS A 128 -20.05 8.19 -2.77
N THR A 129 -18.88 7.58 -2.68
CA THR A 129 -18.73 6.12 -2.61
C THR A 129 -17.42 5.76 -1.93
N ASP A 130 -17.42 4.69 -1.15
CA ASP A 130 -16.22 4.15 -0.53
C ASP A 130 -15.68 2.97 -1.35
N ILE A 131 -14.36 2.88 -1.43
CA ILE A 131 -13.68 1.78 -2.13
C ILE A 131 -12.58 1.17 -1.27
N ARG A 132 -12.36 -0.13 -1.47
CA ARG A 132 -11.20 -0.86 -0.97
C ARG A 132 -10.31 -1.27 -2.12
N VAL A 133 -9.04 -0.92 -2.05
CA VAL A 133 -8.00 -1.29 -3.01
C VAL A 133 -7.11 -2.35 -2.36
N LYS A 134 -7.02 -3.53 -2.98
CA LYS A 134 -6.11 -4.61 -2.56
C LYS A 134 -4.92 -4.66 -3.51
N CYS A 135 -3.72 -4.37 -3.03
CA CYS A 135 -2.50 -4.41 -3.85
C CYS A 135 -1.85 -5.79 -3.96
N GLY A 136 -2.44 -6.80 -3.31
CA GLY A 136 -1.95 -8.18 -3.33
C GLY A 136 -0.72 -8.35 -2.44
N LEU A 137 -0.09 -9.53 -2.55
CA LEU A 137 1.07 -9.89 -1.75
C LEU A 137 2.36 -9.26 -2.29
N LEU A 138 3.03 -8.43 -1.50
CA LEU A 138 4.37 -7.92 -1.77
C LEU A 138 5.40 -8.88 -1.16
N ARG A 139 6.37 -9.30 -1.96
CA ARG A 139 7.52 -10.08 -1.51
C ARG A 139 8.71 -9.13 -1.44
N LEU A 140 9.16 -8.79 -0.23
CA LEU A 140 10.16 -7.75 0.00
C LEU A 140 11.36 -8.32 0.74
N ASN A 141 12.56 -8.09 0.20
CA ASN A 141 13.80 -8.42 0.91
C ASN A 141 14.06 -7.35 1.96
N LEU A 142 14.54 -7.77 3.13
CA LEU A 142 15.03 -6.84 4.15
C LEU A 142 16.31 -6.20 3.65
N LEU A 143 16.33 -4.86 3.62
CA LEU A 143 17.50 -4.10 3.21
C LEU A 143 18.46 -3.96 4.38
N ASP A 144 19.64 -4.56 4.26
CA ASP A 144 20.70 -4.37 5.25
C ASP A 144 21.28 -2.96 5.15
N SER A 145 21.42 -2.31 6.31
CA SER A 145 22.11 -1.02 6.46
C SER A 145 23.61 -1.08 6.06
N SER A 146 24.17 -2.27 5.85
CA SER A 146 25.57 -2.51 5.49
C SER A 146 25.85 -2.73 3.99
N SER A 147 24.83 -2.66 3.13
CA SER A 147 25.02 -2.85 1.67
C SER A 147 25.21 -1.54 0.89
N SER A 148 25.99 -0.60 1.42
CA SER A 148 26.73 0.36 0.59
C SER A 148 27.96 -0.31 -0.01
N SER A 149 27.77 -1.39 -0.75
CA SER A 149 28.81 -1.92 -1.62
C SER A 149 28.62 -1.31 -3.00
N ASN A 150 29.55 -0.45 -3.41
CA ASN A 150 29.64 0.09 -4.76
C ASN A 150 29.57 -1.05 -5.79
N LYS A 151 28.38 -1.29 -6.34
CA LYS A 151 28.20 -1.92 -7.63
C LYS A 151 27.64 -0.84 -8.55
N SER A 152 28.54 -0.14 -9.24
CA SER A 152 28.20 0.45 -10.53
C SER A 152 27.90 -0.70 -11.49
N SER A 153 26.65 -1.13 -11.49
CA SER A 153 26.06 -1.90 -12.57
C SER A 153 24.70 -1.28 -12.80
N GLU A 154 24.60 -0.51 -13.88
CA GLU A 154 23.34 -0.01 -14.41
C GLU A 154 22.30 -1.13 -14.47
N ILE A 155 21.04 -0.76 -14.24
CA ILE A 155 19.88 -1.59 -13.90
C ILE A 155 19.78 -1.85 -12.38
N GLY A 156 19.46 -0.79 -11.63
CA GLY A 156 18.91 -0.94 -10.29
C GLY A 156 17.73 -1.91 -10.34
N ASN A 157 17.67 -2.86 -9.40
CA ASN A 157 16.61 -3.86 -9.29
C ASN A 157 15.25 -3.21 -9.52
N LEU A 158 14.70 -3.35 -10.74
CA LEU A 158 13.48 -2.67 -11.12
C LEU A 158 12.34 -3.36 -10.38
N PHE A 159 11.77 -2.70 -9.37
CA PHE A 159 10.59 -3.20 -8.70
C PHE A 159 9.52 -3.49 -9.75
N ASN A 160 9.09 -4.75 -9.84
CA ASN A 160 8.05 -5.14 -10.78
C ASN A 160 6.73 -4.53 -10.33
N THR A 161 6.30 -3.50 -11.07
CA THR A 161 5.06 -2.77 -10.78
C THR A 161 3.89 -3.73 -10.62
N LYS A 162 3.22 -3.66 -9.47
CA LYS A 162 2.14 -4.58 -9.10
C LYS A 162 0.79 -3.89 -9.20
N LYS A 163 -0.10 -4.44 -10.03
CA LYS A 163 -1.47 -3.94 -10.20
C LYS A 163 -2.34 -4.27 -8.99
N CYS A 164 -3.03 -3.28 -8.45
CA CYS A 164 -4.01 -3.46 -7.38
C CYS A 164 -5.42 -3.67 -7.94
N LYS A 165 -6.25 -4.40 -7.19
CA LYS A 165 -7.67 -4.66 -7.48
C LYS A 165 -8.56 -3.72 -6.67
N VAL A 166 -9.58 -3.17 -7.31
CA VAL A 166 -10.54 -2.25 -6.68
C VAL A 166 -11.83 -3.01 -6.40
N TYR A 167 -12.35 -2.84 -5.19
CA TYR A 167 -13.61 -3.40 -4.73
C TYR A 167 -14.48 -2.25 -4.22
N GLY A 168 -15.75 -2.20 -4.65
CA GLY A 168 -16.74 -1.36 -3.98
C GLY A 168 -17.01 -1.93 -2.59
N THR A 169 -17.15 -1.05 -1.60
CA THR A 169 -17.72 -1.49 -0.32
C THR A 169 -19.24 -1.50 -0.51
N GLU A 170 -19.87 -2.66 -0.47
CA GLU A 170 -21.33 -2.73 -0.36
C GLU A 170 -21.74 -1.92 0.87
N GLN A 171 -22.69 -1.00 0.69
CA GLN A 171 -23.38 -0.38 1.80
C GLN A 171 -24.20 -1.50 2.45
N ILE A 172 -23.80 -1.94 3.64
CA ILE A 172 -24.64 -2.74 4.53
C ILE A 172 -25.66 -1.79 5.15
#